data_AF-A0A7X8DYR6-F1
#
_entry.id   AF-A0A7X8DYR6-F1
#
_cell.length_a   1.000
_cell.length_b   1.000
_cell.length_c   1.000
_cell.angle_alpha   90.00
_cell.angle_beta   90.00
_cell.angle_gamma   90.00
#
_symmetry.space_group_name_H-M   'P 1'
#
loop_
_entity.id
_entity.type
_entity.pdbx_description
1 polymer ?
#
loop_
_entity_poly.entity_id
_entity_poly.type
_entity_poly.pdbx_seq_one_letter_code
_entity_poly.pdbx_strand_id
1 'polypeptide(L)'
;MSQWLRALIIGSVVLNLLLVLGLGYGGFHYQAQQSLLEQQRLAASAQRKEVLALQLDVQTLLSSESHQLLQLEQQAEQLTEQAQQLALYQQVLAPDGSGGLTLAQEEITPLAEVGHFAYRLVLLHPHNKDARLTGQAQLRVRALQEGQSVLLDPAQLGVTPVTLDFRHFQVLTGQLQLPTNSVPQTLEVQLTLDNSESRTLSLNWPSANNT
;
A
#
# COMPACT_ATOMS: atom_id res chain seq x y z
N MET A 1 -25.44 13.12 -102.95
CA MET A 1 -24.51 13.26 -101.81
C MET A 1 -23.84 11.93 -101.52
N SER A 2 -22.52 11.95 -101.31
CA SER A 2 -21.63 10.79 -101.35
C SER A 2 -21.80 9.85 -100.15
N GLN A 3 -21.94 8.55 -100.42
CA GLN A 3 -21.99 7.45 -99.44
C GLN A 3 -20.81 7.50 -98.45
N TRP A 4 -19.66 8.01 -98.89
CA TRP A 4 -18.45 8.23 -98.10
C TRP A 4 -18.64 9.19 -96.91
N LEU A 5 -19.43 10.25 -97.07
CA LEU A 5 -19.67 11.23 -96.01
C LEU A 5 -20.55 10.65 -94.89
N ARG A 6 -21.50 9.77 -95.23
CA ARG A 6 -22.38 9.10 -94.25
C ARG A 6 -21.59 8.08 -93.42
N ALA A 7 -20.67 7.33 -94.05
CA ALA A 7 -19.82 6.37 -93.35
C ALA A 7 -18.89 7.04 -92.30
N LEU A 8 -18.31 8.22 -92.64
CA LEU A 8 -17.48 8.98 -91.71
C LEU A 8 -18.26 9.50 -90.49
N ILE A 9 -19.50 9.97 -90.71
CA ILE A 9 -20.36 10.46 -89.61
C ILE A 9 -20.73 9.31 -88.67
N ILE A 10 -21.12 8.14 -89.20
CA ILE A 10 -21.48 6.98 -88.38
C ILE A 10 -20.27 6.49 -87.57
N GLY A 11 -19.07 6.44 -88.16
CA GLY A 11 -17.86 6.06 -87.45
C GLY A 11 -17.52 7.00 -86.27
N SER A 12 -17.67 8.31 -86.46
CA SER A 12 -17.43 9.30 -85.40
C SER A 12 -18.46 9.19 -84.25
N VAL A 13 -19.73 8.94 -84.59
CA VAL A 13 -20.79 8.74 -83.58
C VAL A 13 -20.54 7.48 -82.77
N VAL A 14 -20.20 6.36 -83.42
CA VAL A 14 -19.87 5.11 -82.71
C VAL A 14 -18.63 5.28 -81.83
N LEU A 15 -17.61 5.98 -82.33
CA LEU A 15 -16.41 6.27 -81.55
C LEU A 15 -16.71 7.12 -80.31
N ASN A 16 -17.51 8.19 -80.45
CA ASN A 16 -17.96 8.99 -79.31
C ASN A 16 -18.78 8.17 -78.31
N LEU A 17 -19.66 7.30 -78.80
CA LEU A 17 -20.55 6.50 -77.97
C LEU A 17 -19.75 5.45 -77.16
N LEU A 18 -18.74 4.83 -77.77
CA LEU A 18 -17.79 3.97 -77.07
C LEU A 18 -16.95 4.73 -76.03
N LEU A 19 -16.54 5.96 -76.36
CA LEU A 19 -15.75 6.80 -75.46
C LEU A 19 -16.58 7.21 -74.22
N VAL A 20 -17.83 7.60 -74.41
CA VAL A 20 -18.77 7.94 -73.32
C VAL A 20 -19.06 6.72 -72.45
N LEU A 21 -19.30 5.55 -73.05
CA LEU A 21 -19.51 4.31 -72.29
C LEU A 21 -18.27 3.89 -71.51
N GLY A 22 -17.08 4.02 -72.10
CA GLY A 22 -15.81 3.72 -71.42
C GLY A 22 -15.55 4.65 -70.23
N LEU A 23 -15.78 5.96 -70.39
CA LEU A 23 -15.65 6.93 -69.30
C LEU A 23 -16.71 6.73 -68.22
N GLY A 24 -17.95 6.42 -68.60
CA GLY A 24 -19.03 6.12 -67.65
C GLY A 24 -18.78 4.85 -66.83
N TYR A 25 -18.34 3.78 -67.48
CA TYR A 25 -17.98 2.52 -66.82
C TYR A 25 -16.77 2.70 -65.90
N GLY A 26 -15.73 3.39 -66.38
CA GLY A 26 -14.56 3.73 -65.58
C GLY A 26 -14.92 4.56 -64.35
N GLY A 27 -15.75 5.60 -64.51
CA GLY A 27 -16.20 6.46 -63.41
C GLY A 27 -17.02 5.71 -62.35
N PHE A 28 -17.95 4.83 -62.76
CA PHE A 28 -18.75 4.04 -61.82
C PHE A 28 -17.89 3.09 -60.98
N HIS A 29 -16.92 2.40 -61.59
CA HIS A 29 -15.98 1.53 -60.88
C HIS A 29 -15.05 2.32 -59.96
N TYR A 30 -14.57 3.49 -60.39
CA TYR A 30 -13.73 4.35 -59.56
C TYR A 30 -14.48 4.86 -58.33
N GLN A 31 -15.74 5.25 -58.50
CA GLN A 31 -16.59 5.76 -57.43
C GLN A 31 -16.98 4.66 -56.44
N ALA A 32 -17.30 3.46 -56.94
CA ALA A 32 -17.53 2.28 -56.09
C ALA A 32 -16.28 1.96 -55.25
N GLN A 33 -15.09 2.01 -55.85
CA GLN A 33 -13.83 1.75 -55.16
C GLN A 33 -13.52 2.83 -54.10
N GLN A 34 -13.79 4.11 -54.38
CA GLN A 34 -13.63 5.19 -53.41
C GLN A 34 -14.56 5.02 -52.20
N SER A 35 -15.82 4.65 -52.42
CA SER A 35 -16.77 4.44 -51.32
C SER A 35 -16.35 3.31 -50.37
N LEU A 36 -15.78 2.23 -50.91
CA LEU A 36 -15.26 1.11 -50.11
C LEU A 36 -14.03 1.53 -49.30
N LEU A 37 -13.12 2.30 -49.93
CA LEU A 37 -11.94 2.86 -49.25
C LEU A 37 -12.34 3.82 -48.13
N GLU A 38 -13.35 4.66 -48.34
CA GLU A 38 -13.87 5.55 -47.31
C GLU A 38 -14.49 4.76 -46.15
N GLN A 39 -15.30 3.74 -46.43
CA GLN A 39 -15.86 2.87 -45.40
C GLN A 39 -14.77 2.16 -44.59
N GLN A 40 -13.74 1.64 -45.26
CA GLN A 40 -12.59 1.02 -44.57
C GLN A 40 -11.83 2.03 -43.72
N ARG A 41 -11.63 3.26 -44.20
CA ARG A 41 -11.00 4.34 -43.42
C ARG A 41 -11.83 4.70 -42.20
N LEU A 42 -13.16 4.79 -42.34
CA LEU A 42 -14.07 5.08 -41.23
C LEU A 42 -14.05 3.96 -40.20
N ALA A 43 -14.16 2.70 -40.62
CA ALA A 43 -14.08 1.53 -39.75
C ALA A 43 -12.73 1.46 -39.00
N ALA A 44 -11.62 1.67 -39.71
CA ALA A 44 -10.29 1.72 -39.10
C ALA A 44 -10.15 2.89 -38.12
N SER A 45 -10.74 4.05 -38.42
CA SER A 45 -10.74 5.20 -37.52
C SER A 45 -11.59 4.96 -36.26
N ALA A 46 -12.72 4.26 -36.38
CA ALA A 46 -13.57 3.88 -35.25
C ALA A 46 -12.85 2.89 -34.34
N GLN A 47 -12.23 1.85 -34.91
CA GLN A 47 -11.44 0.88 -34.17
C GLN A 47 -10.26 1.53 -33.43
N ARG A 48 -9.56 2.47 -34.07
CA ARG A 48 -8.48 3.24 -33.42
C ARG A 48 -8.99 4.06 -32.23
N LYS A 49 -10.15 4.69 -32.34
CA LYS A 49 -10.76 5.44 -31.25
C LYS A 49 -11.17 4.54 -30.09
N GLU A 50 -11.71 3.36 -30.37
CA GLU A 50 -12.09 2.37 -29.36
C GLU A 50 -10.87 1.84 -28.60
N VAL A 51 -9.79 1.50 -29.32
CA VAL A 51 -8.53 1.08 -28.69
C VAL A 51 -7.94 2.21 -27.84
N LEU A 52 -7.96 3.45 -28.34
CA LEU A 52 -7.49 4.59 -27.56
C LEU A 52 -8.34 4.84 -26.32
N ALA A 53 -9.67 4.69 -26.43
CA ALA A 53 -10.59 4.80 -25.30
C ALA A 53 -10.33 3.72 -24.25
N LEU A 54 -10.12 2.46 -24.67
CA LEU A 54 -9.73 1.36 -23.77
C LEU A 54 -8.38 1.61 -23.12
N GLN A 55 -7.39 2.13 -23.85
CA GLN A 55 -6.08 2.48 -23.28
C GLN A 55 -6.20 3.60 -22.25
N LEU A 56 -7.03 4.61 -22.52
CA LEU A 56 -7.31 5.68 -21.57
C LEU A 56 -8.05 5.14 -20.35
N ASP A 57 -9.05 4.26 -20.53
CA ASP A 57 -9.78 3.64 -19.43
C ASP A 57 -8.86 2.80 -18.54
N VAL A 58 -8.03 1.93 -19.14
CA VAL A 58 -7.00 1.17 -18.43
C VAL A 58 -5.99 2.10 -17.75
N GLN A 59 -5.57 3.18 -18.40
CA GLN A 59 -4.65 4.16 -17.78
C GLN A 59 -5.32 4.93 -16.63
N THR A 60 -6.61 5.24 -16.73
CA THR A 60 -7.37 5.86 -15.64
C THR A 60 -7.61 4.90 -14.49
N LEU A 61 -7.83 3.62 -14.76
CA LEU A 61 -7.93 2.57 -13.74
C LEU A 61 -6.58 2.37 -13.06
N LEU A 62 -5.49 2.20 -13.83
CA LEU A 62 -4.13 2.07 -13.31
C LEU A 62 -3.67 3.33 -12.58
N SER A 63 -4.05 4.52 -13.01
CA SER A 63 -3.76 5.75 -12.27
C SER A 63 -4.67 5.93 -11.07
N SER A 64 -5.93 5.49 -11.08
CA SER A 64 -6.79 5.50 -9.89
C SER A 64 -6.35 4.48 -8.85
N GLU A 65 -5.94 3.28 -9.28
CA GLU A 65 -5.32 2.27 -8.44
C GLU A 65 -3.95 2.74 -8.00
N SER A 66 -3.13 3.34 -8.86
CA SER A 66 -1.86 3.93 -8.46
C SER A 66 -2.06 5.12 -7.54
N HIS A 67 -3.12 5.91 -7.68
CA HIS A 67 -3.45 7.00 -6.76
C HIS A 67 -3.99 6.45 -5.44
N GLN A 68 -4.80 5.39 -5.44
CA GLN A 68 -5.23 4.72 -4.22
C GLN A 68 -4.07 3.99 -3.54
N LEU A 69 -3.19 3.33 -4.30
CA LEU A 69 -1.98 2.69 -3.83
C LEU A 69 -0.97 3.73 -3.38
N LEU A 70 -0.83 4.88 -4.03
CA LEU A 70 -0.01 6.01 -3.57
C LEU A 70 -0.65 6.72 -2.39
N GLN A 71 -1.98 6.72 -2.25
CA GLN A 71 -2.65 7.30 -1.09
C GLN A 71 -2.58 6.34 0.11
N LEU A 72 -2.62 5.03 -0.14
CA LEU A 72 -2.36 3.96 0.84
C LEU A 72 -0.87 3.86 1.17
N GLU A 73 0.03 4.05 0.20
CA GLU A 73 1.48 4.14 0.39
C GLU A 73 1.84 5.47 1.03
N GLN A 74 1.20 6.60 0.74
CA GLN A 74 1.40 7.85 1.47
C GLN A 74 0.80 7.79 2.87
N GLN A 75 -0.30 7.07 3.08
CA GLN A 75 -0.79 6.79 4.43
C GLN A 75 0.13 5.80 5.15
N ALA A 76 0.69 4.81 4.46
CA ALA A 76 1.66 3.87 5.01
C ALA A 76 3.07 4.47 5.15
N GLU A 77 3.46 5.45 4.33
CA GLU A 77 4.67 6.28 4.40
C GLU A 77 4.51 7.36 5.44
N GLN A 78 3.32 7.92 5.65
CA GLN A 78 3.10 8.77 6.83
C GLN A 78 3.14 7.95 8.12
N LEU A 79 2.73 6.68 8.08
CA LEU A 79 2.90 5.75 9.20
C LEU A 79 4.35 5.24 9.33
N THR A 80 5.09 5.07 8.23
CA THR A 80 6.49 4.58 8.25
C THR A 80 7.54 5.69 8.34
N GLU A 81 7.30 6.92 7.92
CA GLU A 81 8.14 8.11 8.16
C GLU A 81 8.03 8.56 9.61
N GLN A 82 6.82 8.51 10.21
CA GLN A 82 6.68 8.69 11.67
C GLN A 82 7.39 7.56 12.44
N ALA A 83 7.38 6.33 11.92
CA ALA A 83 8.14 5.23 12.52
C ALA A 83 9.66 5.31 12.24
N GLN A 84 10.10 5.83 11.09
CA GLN A 84 11.51 5.97 10.70
C GLN A 84 12.18 7.14 11.41
N GLN A 85 11.47 8.25 11.66
CA GLN A 85 11.97 9.32 12.54
C GLN A 85 12.10 8.86 14.00
N LEU A 86 11.41 7.78 14.41
CA LEU A 86 11.60 7.13 15.71
C LEU A 86 12.65 6.01 15.68
N ALA A 87 12.84 5.31 14.55
CA ALA A 87 13.86 4.27 14.38
C ALA A 87 15.30 4.82 14.32
N LEU A 88 15.47 6.06 13.87
CA LEU A 88 16.78 6.73 13.85
C LEU A 88 17.28 7.07 15.27
N TYR A 89 16.39 7.20 16.26
CA TYR A 89 16.76 7.56 17.63
C TYR A 89 17.30 6.36 18.45
N GLN A 90 17.08 5.12 18.00
CA GLN A 90 17.45 3.91 18.74
C GLN A 90 18.75 3.26 18.29
N GLN A 91 19.28 3.65 17.13
CA GLN A 91 20.62 3.21 16.71
C GLN A 91 21.73 3.70 17.67
N VAL A 92 21.38 4.57 18.63
CA VAL A 92 22.29 5.15 19.63
C VAL A 92 22.11 4.57 21.05
N LEU A 93 21.03 3.84 21.39
CA LEU A 93 20.69 3.55 22.81
C LEU A 93 20.51 2.09 23.26
N ALA A 94 20.65 1.07 22.41
CA ALA A 94 20.64 -0.34 22.86
C ALA A 94 21.92 -1.08 22.40
N PRO A 95 22.90 -1.30 23.28
CA PRO A 95 24.17 -1.96 22.93
C PRO A 95 24.07 -3.49 22.78
N ASP A 96 22.90 -4.09 22.99
CA ASP A 96 22.76 -5.55 23.03
C ASP A 96 22.10 -6.07 21.75
N GLY A 97 22.92 -6.27 20.72
CA GLY A 97 22.49 -6.86 19.46
C GLY A 97 21.90 -8.26 19.66
N SER A 98 20.62 -8.45 19.33
CA SER A 98 20.03 -9.78 19.13
C SER A 98 18.64 -9.75 18.48
N GLY A 99 18.61 -9.75 17.13
CA GLY A 99 17.60 -10.53 16.40
C GLY A 99 16.23 -9.90 16.09
N GLY A 100 16.12 -8.62 15.73
CA GLY A 100 15.09 -8.18 14.78
C GLY A 100 13.67 -7.87 15.28
N LEU A 101 13.37 -7.89 16.58
CA LEU A 101 12.16 -7.27 17.17
C LEU A 101 12.59 -6.25 18.22
N THR A 102 12.02 -5.05 18.15
CA THR A 102 12.45 -3.90 18.96
C THR A 102 11.24 -3.12 19.47
N LEU A 103 11.34 -2.53 20.67
CA LEU A 103 10.37 -1.57 21.18
C LEU A 103 10.68 -0.19 20.60
N ALA A 104 9.88 0.27 19.66
CA ALA A 104 10.06 1.56 18.97
C ALA A 104 9.67 2.76 19.85
N GLN A 105 8.66 2.58 20.71
CA GLN A 105 8.19 3.62 21.61
C GLN A 105 7.66 2.98 22.90
N GLU A 106 7.97 3.63 24.02
CA GLU A 106 7.58 3.21 25.35
C GLU A 106 7.02 4.42 26.09
N GLU A 107 5.75 4.35 26.46
CA GLU A 107 5.09 5.43 27.17
C GLU A 107 4.31 4.83 28.34
N ILE A 108 4.57 5.35 29.53
CA ILE A 108 3.87 4.96 30.77
C ILE A 108 3.42 6.26 31.43
N THR A 109 2.10 6.41 31.55
CA THR A 109 1.48 7.64 32.05
C THR A 109 0.73 7.34 33.35
N PRO A 110 0.97 8.10 34.44
CA PRO A 110 0.17 7.97 35.65
C PRO A 110 -1.28 8.38 35.37
N LEU A 111 -2.23 7.61 35.91
CA LEU A 111 -3.65 7.91 35.85
C LEU A 111 -4.09 8.72 37.07
N ALA A 112 -5.36 9.17 37.06
CA ALA A 112 -5.93 9.96 38.16
C ALA A 112 -5.95 9.20 39.50
N GLU A 113 -6.03 7.86 39.45
CA GLU A 113 -6.00 7.00 40.62
C GLU A 113 -4.56 6.61 40.98
N VAL A 114 -4.20 6.75 42.26
CA VAL A 114 -2.84 6.43 42.74
C VAL A 114 -2.52 4.96 42.47
N GLY A 115 -1.33 4.70 41.94
CA GLY A 115 -0.87 3.36 41.61
C GLY A 115 -1.40 2.82 40.28
N HIS A 116 -2.25 3.56 39.56
CA HIS A 116 -2.72 3.18 38.23
C HIS A 116 -1.92 3.89 37.15
N PHE A 117 -1.53 3.12 36.13
CA PHE A 117 -0.78 3.63 35.00
C PHE A 117 -1.37 3.11 33.70
N ALA A 118 -1.44 3.97 32.70
CA ALA A 118 -1.66 3.56 31.33
C ALA A 118 -0.31 3.30 30.67
N TYR A 119 -0.21 2.23 29.88
CA TYR A 119 0.95 1.97 29.05
C TYR A 119 0.59 2.00 27.57
N ARG A 120 1.51 2.48 26.76
CA ARG A 120 1.48 2.41 25.30
C ARG A 120 2.87 2.02 24.82
N LEU A 121 2.97 0.79 24.32
CA LEU A 121 4.22 0.21 23.82
C LEU A 121 4.06 -0.06 22.32
N VAL A 122 5.04 0.34 21.51
CA VAL A 122 5.03 0.09 20.07
C VAL A 122 6.09 -0.96 19.76
N LEU A 123 5.68 -2.17 19.39
CA LEU A 123 6.57 -3.21 18.91
C LEU A 123 6.80 -3.05 17.42
N LEU A 124 8.06 -3.16 16.99
CA LEU A 124 8.48 -3.06 15.60
C LEU A 124 9.35 -4.26 15.22
N HIS A 125 9.06 -4.85 14.07
CA HIS A 125 9.89 -5.87 13.44
C HIS A 125 10.55 -5.27 12.18
N PRO A 126 11.79 -4.72 12.28
CA PRO A 126 12.46 -4.05 11.17
C PRO A 126 12.84 -4.95 9.98
N HIS A 127 12.61 -6.26 10.02
CA HIS A 127 13.12 -7.18 9.00
C HIS A 127 12.11 -7.50 7.90
N ASN A 128 12.55 -7.34 6.64
CA ASN A 128 11.80 -7.51 5.38
C ASN A 128 11.52 -8.98 5.03
N LYS A 129 11.04 -9.78 5.99
CA LYS A 129 10.43 -11.08 5.71
C LYS A 129 8.92 -10.85 5.74
N ASP A 130 8.22 -11.14 4.65
CA ASP A 130 6.74 -11.16 4.55
C ASP A 130 6.05 -12.13 5.55
N ALA A 131 6.81 -12.70 6.48
CA ALA A 131 6.33 -13.59 7.50
C ALA A 131 5.57 -12.80 8.58
N ARG A 132 4.29 -13.16 8.73
CA ARG A 132 3.45 -12.73 9.84
C ARG A 132 4.02 -13.27 11.15
N LEU A 133 4.19 -12.41 12.15
CA LEU A 133 4.59 -12.79 13.50
C LEU A 133 3.35 -12.99 14.36
N THR A 134 3.22 -14.19 14.93
CA THR A 134 2.17 -14.55 15.88
C THR A 134 2.78 -15.01 17.21
N GLY A 135 2.09 -14.71 18.31
CA GLY A 135 2.54 -15.08 19.64
C GLY A 135 1.76 -14.40 20.76
N GLN A 136 2.40 -14.23 21.91
CA GLN A 136 1.84 -13.55 23.08
C GLN A 136 2.87 -12.64 23.75
N ALA A 137 2.42 -11.47 24.21
CA ALA A 137 3.18 -10.56 25.06
C ALA A 137 2.63 -10.59 26.49
N GLN A 138 3.54 -10.62 27.46
CA GLN A 138 3.25 -10.54 28.89
C GLN A 138 4.07 -9.42 29.51
N LEU A 139 3.43 -8.60 30.33
CA LEU A 139 4.07 -7.50 31.03
C LEU A 139 4.37 -7.91 32.47
N ARG A 140 5.59 -7.66 32.93
CA ARG A 140 6.03 -7.77 34.31
C ARG A 140 6.65 -6.47 34.76
N VAL A 141 6.58 -6.15 36.04
CA VAL A 141 7.22 -4.94 36.57
C VAL A 141 8.15 -5.32 37.70
N ARG A 142 9.43 -4.98 37.56
CA ARG A 142 10.38 -5.02 38.67
C ARG A 142 10.16 -3.79 39.53
N ALA A 143 9.84 -4.00 40.80
CA ALA A 143 9.61 -2.95 41.78
C ALA A 143 10.45 -3.18 43.04
N LEU A 144 10.71 -2.11 43.78
CA LEU A 144 11.20 -2.20 45.15
C LEU A 144 10.01 -2.23 46.11
N GLN A 145 9.95 -3.25 46.95
CA GLN A 145 9.07 -3.34 48.10
C GLN A 145 9.94 -3.50 49.34
N GLU A 146 9.79 -2.58 50.31
CA GLU A 146 10.55 -2.62 51.58
C GLU A 146 12.09 -2.74 51.41
N GLY A 147 12.62 -2.19 50.31
CA GLY A 147 14.05 -2.23 49.99
C GLY A 147 14.52 -3.51 49.28
N GLN A 148 13.64 -4.47 49.02
CA GLN A 148 13.93 -5.67 48.23
C GLN A 148 13.35 -5.55 46.82
N SER A 149 14.10 -6.02 45.82
CA SER A 149 13.62 -6.06 44.43
C SER A 149 12.69 -7.26 44.24
N VAL A 150 11.45 -7.00 43.84
CA VAL A 150 10.41 -7.98 43.59
C VAL A 150 9.94 -7.84 42.15
N LEU A 151 9.74 -8.97 41.46
CA LEU A 151 9.16 -9.00 40.12
C LEU A 151 7.65 -9.25 40.24
N LEU A 152 6.85 -8.30 39.77
CA LEU A 152 5.40 -8.36 39.78
C LEU A 152 4.90 -9.05 38.51
N ASP A 153 4.12 -10.10 38.70
CA ASP A 153 3.51 -10.87 37.61
C ASP A 153 2.28 -10.16 37.01
N PRO A 154 1.89 -10.48 35.76
CA PRO A 154 0.75 -9.83 35.09
C PRO A 154 -0.53 -9.85 35.93
N ALA A 155 -0.78 -10.96 36.65
CA ALA A 155 -1.95 -11.11 37.51
C ALA A 155 -1.96 -10.14 38.70
N GLN A 156 -0.78 -9.84 39.27
CA GLN A 156 -0.63 -8.86 40.36
C GLN A 156 -0.80 -7.42 39.86
N LEU A 157 -0.52 -7.20 38.57
CA LEU A 157 -0.66 -5.92 37.90
C LEU A 157 -2.06 -5.69 37.32
N GLY A 158 -2.94 -6.70 37.35
CA GLY A 158 -4.25 -6.66 36.69
C GLY A 158 -4.17 -6.67 35.16
N VAL A 159 -3.04 -7.11 34.59
CA VAL A 159 -2.78 -7.10 33.15
C VAL A 159 -2.99 -8.49 32.57
N THR A 160 -3.72 -8.58 31.47
CA THR A 160 -3.89 -9.82 30.71
C THR A 160 -2.82 -9.94 29.62
N PRO A 161 -2.38 -11.17 29.27
CA PRO A 161 -1.53 -11.39 28.11
C PRO A 161 -2.16 -10.82 26.84
N VAL A 162 -1.35 -10.20 25.98
CA VAL A 162 -1.80 -9.62 24.72
C VAL A 162 -1.40 -10.54 23.58
N THR A 163 -2.37 -10.96 22.77
CA THR A 163 -2.09 -11.73 21.55
C THR A 163 -1.34 -10.87 20.55
N LEU A 164 -0.19 -11.37 20.10
CA LEU A 164 0.61 -10.75 19.08
C LEU A 164 0.20 -11.30 17.72
N ASP A 165 -0.10 -10.40 16.81
CA ASP A 165 -0.46 -10.74 15.44
C ASP A 165 -0.20 -9.56 14.50
N PHE A 166 1.02 -9.49 13.96
CA PHE A 166 1.43 -8.38 13.12
C PHE A 166 2.50 -8.74 12.10
N ARG A 167 2.63 -7.93 11.05
CA ARG A 167 3.70 -8.05 10.04
C ARG A 167 4.83 -7.05 10.27
N HIS A 168 4.49 -5.81 10.60
CA HIS A 168 5.45 -4.71 10.72
C HIS A 168 5.51 -4.16 12.14
N PHE A 169 4.36 -3.77 12.69
CA PHE A 169 4.26 -3.25 14.05
C PHE A 169 2.94 -3.63 14.71
N GLN A 170 2.93 -3.61 16.05
CA GLN A 170 1.72 -3.68 16.86
C GLN A 170 1.85 -2.74 18.05
N VAL A 171 0.79 -1.99 18.30
CA VAL A 171 0.70 -1.16 19.51
C VAL A 171 0.03 -1.98 20.60
N LEU A 172 0.72 -2.13 21.73
CA LEU A 172 0.18 -2.73 22.94
C LEU A 172 -0.24 -1.60 23.88
N THR A 173 -1.53 -1.54 24.16
CA THR A 173 -2.09 -0.56 25.10
C THR A 173 -2.84 -1.27 26.21
N GLY A 174 -2.78 -0.71 27.40
CA GLY A 174 -3.56 -1.20 28.52
C GLY A 174 -3.33 -0.37 29.77
N GLN A 175 -3.86 -0.86 30.87
CA GLN A 175 -3.68 -0.28 32.18
C GLN A 175 -3.05 -1.32 33.08
N LEU A 176 -2.17 -0.86 33.97
CA LEU A 176 -1.58 -1.68 35.02
C LEU A 176 -1.79 -0.99 36.36
N GLN A 177 -1.96 -1.80 37.39
CA GLN A 177 -2.09 -1.35 38.76
C GLN A 177 -0.90 -1.86 39.58
N LEU A 178 -0.17 -0.94 40.20
CA LEU A 178 0.91 -1.29 41.13
C LEU A 178 0.32 -1.57 42.52
N PRO A 179 0.73 -2.66 43.18
CA PRO A 179 0.38 -2.90 44.58
C PRO A 179 0.91 -1.78 45.47
N THR A 180 0.17 -1.49 46.55
CA THR A 180 0.57 -0.49 47.55
C THR A 180 1.99 -0.80 48.09
N ASN A 181 2.79 0.24 48.34
CA ASN A 181 4.20 0.16 48.78
C ASN A 181 5.19 -0.40 47.74
N SER A 182 4.83 -0.43 46.45
CA SER A 182 5.74 -0.82 45.36
C SER A 182 6.27 0.42 44.64
N VAL A 183 7.60 0.58 44.61
CA VAL A 183 8.24 1.62 43.79
C VAL A 183 8.73 0.98 42.49
N PRO A 184 8.12 1.29 41.33
CA PRO A 184 8.50 0.64 40.08
C PRO A 184 9.91 1.07 39.63
N GLN A 185 10.68 0.13 39.11
CA GLN A 185 12.05 0.36 38.60
C GLN A 185 12.17 0.07 37.12
N THR A 186 11.66 -1.09 36.69
CA THR A 186 11.83 -1.58 35.32
C THR A 186 10.55 -2.27 34.87
N LEU A 187 10.06 -1.96 33.68
CA LEU A 187 9.00 -2.70 33.01
C LEU A 187 9.65 -3.76 32.11
N GLU A 188 9.33 -5.03 32.33
CA GLU A 188 9.81 -6.16 31.52
C GLU A 188 8.67 -6.65 30.62
N VAL A 189 8.91 -6.72 29.32
CA VAL A 189 7.97 -7.22 28.32
C VAL A 189 8.50 -8.56 27.81
N GLN A 190 7.86 -9.64 28.23
CA GLN A 190 8.16 -10.98 27.75
C GLN A 190 7.32 -11.29 26.51
N LEU A 191 7.98 -11.58 25.40
CA LEU A 191 7.41 -11.95 24.11
C LEU A 191 7.63 -13.46 23.90
N THR A 192 6.56 -14.22 23.71
CA THR A 192 6.61 -15.63 23.33
C THR A 192 6.03 -15.77 21.93
N LEU A 193 6.87 -16.06 20.94
CA LEU A 193 6.49 -16.19 19.54
C LEU A 193 6.24 -17.66 19.19
N ASP A 194 5.27 -17.94 18.31
CA ASP A 194 4.89 -19.33 17.98
C ASP A 194 6.00 -20.07 17.22
N ASN A 195 6.80 -19.35 16.43
CA ASN A 195 7.83 -19.90 15.54
C ASN A 195 9.27 -19.47 15.94
N SER A 196 9.49 -18.99 17.17
CA SER A 196 10.80 -18.48 17.61
C SER A 196 10.98 -18.58 19.13
N GLU A 197 12.22 -18.38 19.60
CA GLU A 197 12.53 -18.33 21.03
C GLU A 197 11.78 -17.18 21.73
N SER A 198 11.41 -17.40 23.00
CA SER A 198 10.85 -16.34 23.84
C SER A 198 11.92 -15.29 24.13
N ARG A 199 11.51 -14.02 24.17
CA ARG A 199 12.38 -12.86 24.35
C ARG A 199 11.87 -12.00 25.48
N THR A 200 12.77 -11.35 26.21
CA THR A 200 12.39 -10.40 27.24
C THR A 200 13.04 -9.06 26.93
N LEU A 201 12.22 -8.03 26.76
CA LEU A 201 12.67 -6.66 26.59
C LEU A 201 12.52 -5.94 27.93
N SER A 202 13.56 -5.25 28.39
CA SER A 202 13.55 -4.54 29.67
C SER A 202 13.59 -3.04 29.42
N LEU A 203 12.73 -2.32 30.13
CA LEU A 203 12.45 -0.90 29.93
C LEU A 203 12.62 -0.18 31.26
N ASN A 204 13.36 0.93 31.27
CA ASN A 204 13.47 1.72 32.47
C ASN A 204 12.13 2.41 32.76
N TRP A 205 11.67 2.34 34.00
CA TRP A 205 10.47 3.07 34.39
C TRP A 205 10.72 4.58 34.26
N PRO A 206 9.78 5.38 33.72
CA PRO A 206 9.97 6.81 33.64
C PRO A 206 10.15 7.36 35.06
N SER A 207 11.35 7.90 35.32
CA SER A 207 11.59 8.62 36.55
C SER A 207 10.71 9.86 36.55
N ALA A 208 10.03 10.13 37.66
CA ALA A 208 9.19 11.33 37.84
C ALA A 208 10.00 12.65 37.87
N ASN A 209 11.18 12.70 37.24
CA ASN A 209 12.17 13.74 37.37
C ASN A 209 12.63 14.23 35.98
N ASN A 210 11.70 14.79 35.21
CA ASN A 210 12.02 15.88 34.30
C ASN A 210 10.75 16.69 34.05
N THR A 211 10.56 17.68 34.92
CA THR A 211 9.82 18.92 34.65
C THR A 211 10.32 19.60 33.39
#